data_AF-A0A938TZE0-F1
#
_entry.id   AF-A0A938TZE0-F1
#
_cell.length_a   1.000
_cell.length_b   1.000
_cell.length_c   1.000
_cell.angle_alpha   90.00
_cell.angle_beta   90.00
_cell.angle_gamma   90.00
#
_symmetry.space_group_name_H-M   'P 1'
#
loop_
_entity.id
_entity.type
_entity.pdbx_description
1 polymer ?
#
loop_
_entity_poly.entity_id
_entity_poly.type
_entity_poly.pdbx_seq_one_letter_code
_entity_poly.pdbx_strand_id
1 'polypeptide(L)'
;MEYAIARGEDVMSYFRRIGWPTLVGMALGFFVIQPLIVLVYNLAPQTRLEFRDIDFWMRLLEMTTDSTSIFMGLAFSLLAGITGFYFGSWLYQRDRLVAEQMESARRLAALETLKALMVTLAHYIRNANMVIGGFSDHLMRHESDQNHKDRLQLIHRASREIEAVVDSLQNLVQISATEYIASGDAKMIDLKKELEERLAATFPPGKLTY
;
A
#
# COMPACT_ATOMS: atom_id res chain seq x y z
N MET A 1 3.10 -18.23 -8.37
CA MET A 1 1.89 -18.46 -9.19
C MET A 1 0.62 -18.43 -8.32
N GLU A 2 0.60 -19.10 -7.17
CA GLU A 2 -0.51 -19.02 -6.18
C GLU A 2 -0.90 -17.59 -5.77
N TYR A 3 0.07 -16.68 -5.71
CA TYR A 3 -0.18 -15.29 -5.32
C TYR A 3 -0.94 -14.44 -6.36
N ALA A 4 -0.84 -14.77 -7.65
CA ALA A 4 -1.56 -14.05 -8.71
C ALA A 4 -3.05 -14.42 -8.72
N ILE A 5 -3.35 -15.67 -8.37
CA ILE A 5 -4.72 -16.21 -8.29
C ILE A 5 -5.49 -15.54 -7.14
N ALA A 6 -4.83 -15.23 -6.03
CA ALA A 6 -5.46 -14.59 -4.87
C ALA A 6 -5.92 -13.15 -5.10
N ARG A 7 -5.40 -12.45 -6.12
CA ARG A 7 -5.61 -11.01 -6.32
C ARG A 7 -6.54 -10.69 -7.51
N GLY A 8 -7.05 -11.71 -8.21
CA GLY A 8 -7.89 -11.54 -9.40
C GLY A 8 -7.16 -10.88 -10.58
N GLU A 9 -5.83 -10.76 -10.51
CA GLU A 9 -5.03 -10.27 -11.62
C GLU A 9 -4.98 -11.36 -12.68
N ASP A 10 -5.40 -11.01 -13.90
CA ASP A 10 -5.31 -11.91 -15.04
C ASP A 10 -3.89 -12.44 -15.14
N VAL A 11 -3.72 -13.75 -15.00
CA VAL A 11 -2.44 -14.45 -15.20
C VAL A 11 -1.82 -14.05 -16.54
N MET A 12 -2.67 -13.74 -17.52
CA MET A 12 -2.30 -13.22 -18.83
C MET A 12 -1.54 -11.87 -18.78
N SER A 13 -1.88 -10.98 -17.84
CA SER A 13 -1.22 -9.70 -17.66
C SER A 13 0.20 -9.84 -17.09
N TYR A 14 0.40 -10.79 -16.17
CA TYR A 14 1.71 -11.13 -15.61
C TYR A 14 2.64 -11.69 -16.69
N PHE A 15 2.14 -12.68 -17.46
CA PHE A 15 2.88 -13.23 -18.59
C PHE A 15 3.20 -12.17 -19.63
N ARG A 16 2.29 -11.24 -19.93
CA ARG A 16 2.57 -10.14 -20.86
C ARG A 16 3.67 -9.20 -20.35
N ARG A 17 3.66 -8.84 -19.06
CA ARG A 17 4.62 -7.90 -18.46
C ARG A 17 6.03 -8.47 -18.35
N ILE A 18 6.20 -9.76 -18.11
CA ILE A 18 7.53 -10.40 -18.01
C ILE A 18 7.97 -11.01 -19.35
N GLY A 19 7.01 -11.53 -20.12
CA GLY A 19 7.27 -12.12 -21.42
C GLY A 19 7.83 -11.10 -22.41
N TRP A 20 7.32 -9.86 -22.43
CA TRP A 20 7.81 -8.84 -23.35
C TRP A 20 9.29 -8.48 -23.13
N PRO A 21 9.76 -8.13 -21.91
CA PRO A 21 11.19 -7.93 -21.63
C PRO A 21 12.07 -9.13 -21.99
N THR A 22 11.58 -10.35 -21.76
CA THR A 22 12.30 -11.58 -22.10
C THR A 22 12.49 -11.71 -23.61
N LEU A 23 11.41 -11.54 -24.39
CA LEU A 23 11.46 -11.59 -25.85
C LEU A 23 12.33 -10.47 -26.44
N VAL A 24 12.22 -9.26 -25.91
CA VAL A 24 13.08 -8.13 -26.31
C VAL A 24 14.53 -8.42 -25.98
N GLY A 25 14.82 -9.00 -24.80
CA GLY A 25 16.17 -9.44 -24.42
C GLY A 25 16.73 -10.46 -25.40
N MET A 26 15.96 -11.50 -25.74
CA MET A 26 16.35 -12.52 -26.71
C MET A 26 16.63 -11.94 -28.10
N ALA A 27 15.78 -11.01 -28.56
CA ALA A 27 15.95 -10.32 -29.83
C ALA A 27 17.21 -9.44 -29.83
N LEU A 28 17.44 -8.68 -28.77
CA LEU A 28 18.65 -7.85 -28.64
C LEU A 28 19.93 -8.70 -28.56
N GLY A 29 19.89 -9.82 -27.83
CA GLY A 29 21.01 -10.75 -27.75
C GLY A 29 21.41 -11.30 -29.12
N PHE A 30 20.41 -11.64 -29.95
CA PHE A 30 20.65 -12.18 -31.28
C PHE A 30 21.03 -11.09 -32.29
N PHE A 31 20.26 -10.00 -32.39
CA PHE A 31 20.44 -9.01 -33.45
C PHE A 31 21.49 -7.94 -33.15
N VAL A 32 21.81 -7.68 -31.88
CA VAL A 32 22.72 -6.59 -31.49
C VAL A 32 24.04 -7.13 -30.97
N ILE A 33 23.99 -8.05 -30.00
CA ILE A 33 25.21 -8.54 -29.33
C ILE A 33 26.05 -9.41 -30.29
N GLN A 34 25.42 -10.33 -31.03
CA GLN A 34 26.14 -11.23 -31.94
C GLN A 34 26.92 -10.48 -33.05
N PRO A 35 26.32 -9.56 -33.83
CA PRO A 35 27.09 -8.82 -34.85
C PRO A 35 28.20 -7.97 -34.24
N LEU A 36 27.99 -7.42 -33.04
CA LEU A 36 28.99 -6.62 -32.34
C LEU A 36 30.20 -7.48 -31.90
N ILE A 37 29.98 -8.72 -31.48
CA ILE A 37 31.08 -9.64 -31.15
C ILE A 37 31.88 -10.02 -32.39
N VAL A 38 31.19 -10.36 -33.50
CA VAL A 38 31.85 -10.65 -34.77
C VAL A 38 32.65 -9.44 -35.25
N LEU A 39 32.10 -8.23 -35.10
CA LEU A 39 32.78 -6.98 -35.43
C LEU A 39 34.05 -6.79 -34.58
N VAL A 40 33.97 -6.96 -33.26
CA VAL A 40 35.10 -6.83 -32.34
C VAL A 40 36.18 -7.89 -32.64
N TYR A 41 35.78 -9.12 -32.95
CA TYR A 41 36.70 -10.20 -33.29
C TYR A 41 37.47 -9.91 -34.59
N ASN A 42 36.79 -9.35 -35.60
CA ASN A 42 37.43 -8.94 -36.86
C ASN A 42 38.29 -7.68 -36.73
N LEU A 43 37.98 -6.81 -35.77
CA LEU A 43 38.77 -5.62 -35.41
C LEU A 43 40.07 -5.94 -34.66
N ALA A 44 40.22 -7.17 -34.15
CA ALA A 44 41.48 -7.63 -33.58
C ALA A 44 42.59 -7.55 -34.66
N PRO A 45 43.87 -7.31 -34.28
CA PRO A 45 44.86 -6.54 -35.07
C PRO A 45 45.40 -7.18 -36.38
N GLN A 46 44.70 -8.13 -37.00
CA GLN A 46 45.16 -8.82 -38.20
C GLN A 46 44.59 -8.28 -39.53
N THR A 47 43.59 -7.38 -39.53
CA THR A 47 43.01 -6.88 -40.79
C THR A 47 42.88 -5.35 -40.83
N ARG A 48 43.51 -4.72 -41.84
CA ARG A 48 43.25 -3.32 -42.19
C ARG A 48 41.92 -3.27 -42.96
N LEU A 49 40.81 -3.30 -42.23
CA LEU A 49 39.48 -3.15 -42.80
C LEU A 49 39.14 -1.67 -43.01
N GLU A 50 38.87 -1.29 -44.25
CA GLU A 50 38.31 0.03 -44.57
C GLU A 50 36.79 -0.01 -44.31
N PHE A 51 36.36 0.62 -43.21
CA PHE A 51 34.98 0.63 -42.68
C PHE A 51 33.88 1.22 -43.60
N ARG A 52 34.21 1.63 -44.82
CA ARG A 52 33.36 2.53 -45.61
C ARG A 52 32.60 1.84 -46.74
N ASP A 53 32.88 0.57 -47.03
CA ASP A 53 32.27 -0.12 -48.16
C ASP A 53 30.98 -0.87 -47.79
N ILE A 54 30.00 -0.91 -48.69
CA ILE A 54 28.76 -1.71 -48.52
C ILE A 54 29.12 -3.20 -48.43
N ASP A 55 30.19 -3.58 -49.11
CA ASP A 55 30.78 -4.92 -49.06
C ASP A 55 31.19 -5.34 -47.64
N PHE A 56 31.55 -4.40 -46.78
CA PHE A 56 31.87 -4.68 -45.38
C PHE A 56 30.64 -5.20 -44.63
N TRP A 57 29.50 -4.53 -44.79
CA TRP A 57 28.25 -4.89 -44.12
C TRP A 57 27.67 -6.21 -44.63
N MET A 58 27.77 -6.47 -45.94
CA MET A 58 27.37 -7.76 -46.52
C MET A 58 28.25 -8.91 -46.01
N ARG A 59 29.58 -8.71 -45.93
CA ARG A 59 30.49 -9.71 -45.34
C ARG A 59 30.22 -9.94 -43.86
N LEU A 60 29.89 -8.89 -43.09
CA LEU A 60 29.53 -9.04 -41.68
C LEU A 60 28.26 -9.88 -41.52
N LEU A 61 27.24 -9.64 -42.36
CA LEU A 61 26.01 -10.46 -42.37
C LEU A 61 26.32 -11.93 -42.72
N GLU A 62 27.13 -12.16 -43.76
CA GLU A 62 27.53 -13.51 -44.17
C GLU A 62 28.27 -14.27 -43.06
N MET A 63 29.18 -13.58 -42.35
CA MET A 63 29.89 -14.15 -41.19
C MET A 63 28.95 -14.44 -40.00
N THR A 64 27.92 -13.63 -39.80
CA THR A 64 26.92 -13.89 -38.74
C THR A 64 26.01 -15.08 -39.07
N THR A 65 25.85 -15.42 -40.35
CA THR A 65 25.04 -16.56 -40.80
C THR A 65 25.80 -17.89 -40.86
N ASP A 66 27.11 -17.90 -40.59
CA ASP A 66 27.84 -19.16 -40.52
C ASP A 66 27.27 -20.07 -39.42
N SER A 67 27.28 -21.38 -39.67
CA SER A 67 26.65 -22.38 -38.78
C SER A 67 27.22 -22.32 -37.36
N THR A 68 28.52 -21.99 -37.21
CA THR A 68 29.16 -21.83 -35.91
C THR A 68 28.69 -20.58 -35.17
N SER A 69 28.56 -19.45 -35.90
CA SER A 69 28.04 -18.18 -35.39
C SER A 69 26.59 -18.29 -34.92
N ILE A 70 25.76 -19.10 -35.59
CA ILE A 70 24.35 -19.32 -35.20
C ILE A 70 24.25 -19.95 -33.81
N PHE A 71 25.06 -20.96 -33.49
CA PHE A 71 25.06 -21.58 -32.16
C PHE A 71 25.47 -20.58 -31.07
N MET A 72 26.44 -19.72 -31.36
CA MET A 72 26.85 -18.67 -30.45
C MET A 72 25.77 -17.59 -30.27
N GLY A 73 25.13 -17.17 -31.36
CA GLY A 73 23.99 -16.24 -31.33
C GLY A 73 22.81 -16.78 -30.52
N LEU A 74 22.54 -18.09 -30.62
CA LEU A 74 21.54 -18.77 -29.81
C LEU A 74 21.89 -18.69 -28.31
N ALA A 75 23.15 -18.94 -27.93
CA ALA A 75 23.60 -18.84 -26.55
C ALA A 75 23.45 -17.40 -26.00
N PHE A 76 23.81 -16.38 -26.80
CA PHE A 76 23.61 -14.99 -26.41
C PHE A 76 22.14 -14.58 -26.33
N SER A 77 21.30 -15.08 -27.23
CA SER A 77 19.86 -14.89 -27.20
C SER A 77 19.26 -15.45 -25.91
N LEU A 78 19.63 -16.68 -25.53
CA LEU A 78 19.18 -17.30 -24.27
C LEU A 78 19.65 -16.51 -23.05
N LEU A 79 20.93 -16.13 -23.00
CA LEU A 79 21.48 -15.36 -21.89
C LEU A 79 20.76 -13.99 -21.75
N ALA A 80 20.61 -13.27 -22.85
CA ALA A 80 19.92 -11.98 -22.86
C ALA A 80 18.42 -12.12 -22.53
N GLY A 81 17.79 -13.24 -22.91
CA GLY A 81 16.44 -13.61 -22.48
C GLY A 81 16.35 -13.78 -20.97
N ILE A 82 17.28 -14.53 -20.36
CA ILE A 82 17.35 -14.69 -18.90
C ILE A 82 17.55 -13.34 -18.21
N THR A 83 18.45 -12.49 -18.72
CA THR A 83 18.64 -11.13 -18.20
C THR A 83 17.36 -10.29 -18.31
N GLY A 84 16.67 -10.35 -19.45
CA GLY A 84 15.38 -9.70 -19.67
C GLY A 84 14.29 -10.19 -18.72
N PHE A 85 14.27 -11.50 -18.43
CA PHE A 85 13.35 -12.10 -17.46
C PHE A 85 13.59 -11.55 -16.04
N TYR A 86 14.85 -11.50 -15.58
CA TYR A 86 15.18 -10.92 -14.28
C TYR A 86 14.84 -9.43 -14.21
N PHE A 87 15.13 -8.69 -15.28
CA PHE A 87 14.81 -7.26 -15.35
C PHE A 87 13.30 -7.00 -15.32
N GLY A 88 12.52 -7.77 -16.09
CA GLY A 88 11.06 -7.71 -16.08
C GLY A 88 10.48 -8.08 -14.71
N SER A 89 11.03 -9.12 -14.07
CA SER A 89 10.65 -9.51 -12.71
C SER A 89 10.94 -8.41 -11.69
N TRP A 90 12.08 -7.73 -11.82
CA TRP A 90 12.46 -6.61 -10.95
C TRP A 90 11.55 -5.40 -11.11
N LEU A 91 11.24 -5.00 -12.35
CA LEU A 91 10.30 -3.92 -12.62
C LEU A 91 8.91 -4.22 -12.04
N TYR A 92 8.46 -5.47 -12.19
CA TYR A 92 7.19 -5.91 -11.62
C TYR A 92 7.17 -5.82 -10.09
N GLN A 93 8.25 -6.24 -9.42
CA GLN A 93 8.36 -6.10 -7.96
C GLN A 93 8.37 -4.64 -7.52
N ARG A 94 9.04 -3.77 -8.27
CA ARG A 94 9.09 -2.33 -7.98
C ARG A 94 7.69 -1.69 -8.07
N ASP A 95 6.97 -1.95 -9.15
CA ASP A 95 5.59 -1.46 -9.32
C ASP A 95 4.69 -1.92 -8.15
N ARG A 96 4.84 -3.18 -7.73
CA ARG A 96 4.11 -3.74 -6.60
C ARG A 96 4.41 -3.01 -5.29
N LEU A 97 5.68 -2.78 -4.97
CA LEU A 97 6.07 -2.08 -3.75
C LEU A 97 5.52 -0.65 -3.73
N VAL A 98 5.54 0.04 -4.87
CA VAL A 98 4.97 1.39 -4.97
C VAL A 98 3.46 1.36 -4.78
N ALA A 99 2.75 0.39 -5.34
CA ALA A 99 1.31 0.25 -5.15
C ALA A 99 0.96 -0.02 -3.68
N GLU A 100 1.69 -0.91 -3.01
CA GLU A 100 1.50 -1.21 -1.59
C GLU A 100 1.81 0.01 -0.71
N GLN A 101 2.84 0.81 -1.03
CA GLN A 101 3.14 2.07 -0.35
C GLN A 101 2.06 3.14 -0.57
N MET A 102 1.49 3.22 -1.77
CA MET A 102 0.39 4.15 -2.04
C MET A 102 -0.87 3.77 -1.27
N GLU A 103 -1.15 2.48 -1.15
CA GLU A 103 -2.30 2.01 -0.38
C GLU A 103 -2.11 2.28 1.12
N SER A 104 -0.92 2.02 1.67
CA SER A 104 -0.62 2.33 3.07
C SER A 104 -0.69 3.84 3.35
N ALA A 105 -0.15 4.67 2.46
CA ALA A 105 -0.24 6.12 2.56
C ALA A 105 -1.70 6.62 2.53
N ARG A 106 -2.56 6.03 1.68
CA ARG A 106 -3.99 6.36 1.65
C ARG A 106 -4.70 5.97 2.94
N ARG A 107 -4.40 4.79 3.50
CA ARG A 107 -4.96 4.34 4.78
C ARG A 107 -4.53 5.25 5.93
N LEU A 108 -3.25 5.64 5.97
CA LEU A 108 -2.73 6.60 6.94
C LEU A 108 -3.44 7.95 6.85
N ALA A 109 -3.57 8.51 5.64
CA ALA A 109 -4.26 9.78 5.43
C ALA A 109 -5.74 9.72 5.85
N ALA A 110 -6.42 8.59 5.59
CA ALA A 110 -7.79 8.37 6.05
C ALA A 110 -7.89 8.31 7.58
N LEU A 111 -6.97 7.61 8.24
CA LEU A 111 -6.90 7.54 9.71
C LEU A 111 -6.62 8.91 10.34
N GLU A 112 -5.70 9.69 9.75
CA GLU A 112 -5.39 11.04 10.22
C GLU A 112 -6.60 11.98 10.08
N THR A 113 -7.31 11.89 8.95
CA THR A 113 -8.55 12.64 8.72
C THR A 113 -9.62 12.25 9.73
N LEU A 114 -9.81 10.94 9.97
CA LEU A 114 -10.76 10.44 10.96
C LEU A 114 -10.41 10.96 12.37
N LYS A 115 -9.13 11.00 12.73
CA LYS A 115 -8.66 11.56 14.01
C LYS A 115 -9.01 13.04 14.13
N ALA A 116 -8.73 13.84 13.10
CA ALA A 116 -9.05 15.26 13.10
C ALA A 116 -10.56 15.50 13.25
N LEU A 117 -11.38 14.71 12.56
CA LEU A 117 -12.83 14.75 12.68
C LEU A 117 -13.30 14.33 14.08
N MET A 118 -12.72 13.29 14.67
CA MET A 118 -13.07 12.84 16.02
C MET A 118 -12.75 13.87 17.09
N VAL A 119 -11.59 14.55 17.01
CA VAL A 119 -11.25 15.65 17.94
C VAL A 119 -12.25 16.80 17.79
N THR A 120 -12.55 17.18 16.56
CA THR A 120 -13.49 18.27 16.26
C THR A 120 -14.90 17.95 16.75
N LEU A 121 -15.38 16.74 16.47
CA LEU A 121 -16.70 16.27 16.89
C LEU A 121 -16.79 16.18 18.40
N ALA A 122 -15.77 15.63 19.06
CA ALA A 122 -15.70 15.58 20.52
C ALA A 122 -15.77 16.97 21.15
N HIS A 123 -15.09 17.96 20.56
CA HIS A 123 -15.18 19.35 21.02
C HIS A 123 -16.61 19.89 20.92
N TYR A 124 -17.28 19.70 19.77
CA TYR A 124 -18.67 20.14 19.60
C TYR A 124 -19.63 19.45 20.56
N ILE A 125 -19.49 18.13 20.74
CA ILE A 125 -20.31 17.36 21.68
C ILE A 125 -20.07 17.87 23.11
N ARG A 126 -18.80 18.04 23.52
CA ARG A 126 -18.47 18.52 24.88
C ARG A 126 -19.05 19.91 25.15
N ASN A 127 -18.98 20.81 24.16
CA ASN A 127 -19.56 22.15 24.27
C ASN A 127 -21.08 22.10 24.44
N ALA A 128 -21.77 21.35 23.59
CA ALA A 128 -23.23 21.19 23.71
C ALA A 128 -23.61 20.56 25.05
N ASN A 129 -22.84 19.58 25.49
CA ASN A 129 -23.08 18.85 26.73
C ASN A 129 -22.85 19.72 27.97
N MET A 130 -21.80 20.54 27.99
CA MET A 130 -21.57 21.52 29.06
C MET A 130 -22.72 22.53 29.18
N VAL A 131 -23.27 22.98 28.06
CA VAL A 131 -24.43 23.88 28.05
C VAL A 131 -25.66 23.18 28.63
N ILE A 132 -25.99 21.97 28.15
CA ILE A 132 -27.15 21.19 28.63
C ILE A 132 -27.01 20.88 30.13
N GLY A 133 -25.87 20.35 30.57
CA GLY A 133 -25.61 20.01 31.96
C GLY A 133 -25.58 21.23 32.88
N GLY A 134 -25.00 22.34 32.43
CA GLY A 134 -24.97 23.60 33.17
C GLY A 134 -26.38 24.20 33.35
N PHE A 135 -27.20 24.19 32.29
CA PHE A 135 -28.60 24.63 32.39
C PHE A 135 -29.44 23.68 33.25
N SER A 136 -29.25 22.36 33.15
CA SER A 136 -30.00 21.41 33.99
C SER A 136 -29.66 21.61 35.47
N ASP A 137 -28.38 21.81 35.80
CA ASP A 137 -27.93 22.08 37.17
C ASP A 137 -28.47 23.40 37.70
N HIS A 138 -28.46 24.44 36.86
CA HIS A 138 -29.01 25.74 37.21
C HIS A 138 -30.52 25.66 37.49
N LEU A 139 -31.28 24.99 36.62
CA LEU A 139 -32.73 24.80 36.79
C LEU A 139 -33.04 23.94 38.03
N MET A 140 -32.28 22.88 38.28
CA MET A 140 -32.46 22.02 39.47
C MET A 140 -32.36 22.79 40.79
N ARG A 141 -31.49 23.82 40.85
CA ARG A 141 -31.30 24.66 42.05
C ARG A 141 -32.47 25.61 42.32
N HIS A 142 -33.25 25.97 41.29
CA HIS A 142 -34.33 26.95 41.38
C HIS A 142 -35.74 26.33 41.27
N GLU A 143 -35.82 25.07 40.84
CA GLU A 143 -37.08 24.35 40.73
C GLU A 143 -37.57 23.88 42.11
N SER A 144 -38.89 23.91 42.31
CA SER A 144 -39.55 23.50 43.56
C SER A 144 -40.34 22.21 43.39
N ASP A 145 -40.81 21.91 42.16
CA ASP A 145 -41.49 20.67 41.85
C ASP A 145 -40.50 19.49 41.79
N GLN A 146 -40.74 18.48 42.64
CA GLN A 146 -39.93 17.28 42.71
C GLN A 146 -39.95 16.49 41.39
N ASN A 147 -41.08 16.45 40.69
CA ASN A 147 -41.20 15.73 39.41
C ASN A 147 -40.34 16.39 38.32
N HIS A 148 -40.24 17.72 38.32
CA HIS A 148 -39.33 18.45 37.44
C HIS A 148 -37.86 18.24 37.81
N LYS A 149 -37.53 18.19 39.11
CA LYS A 149 -36.17 17.85 39.57
C LYS A 149 -35.73 16.47 39.12
N ASP A 150 -36.60 15.47 39.24
CA ASP A 150 -36.29 14.09 38.84
C ASP A 150 -36.00 14.01 37.33
N ARG A 151 -36.76 14.75 36.50
CA ARG A 151 -36.52 14.86 35.05
C ARG A 151 -35.20 15.57 34.72
N LEU A 152 -34.90 16.67 35.41
CA LEU A 152 -33.63 17.39 35.22
C LEU A 152 -32.42 16.55 35.65
N GLN A 153 -32.58 15.73 36.69
CA GLN A 153 -31.54 14.80 37.14
C GLN A 153 -31.24 13.70 36.11
N LEU A 154 -32.27 13.22 35.39
CA LEU A 154 -32.09 12.31 34.26
C LEU A 154 -31.29 12.96 33.13
N ILE A 155 -31.60 14.22 32.77
CA ILE A 155 -30.85 14.97 31.75
C ILE A 155 -29.39 15.15 32.16
N HIS A 156 -29.14 15.50 33.42
CA HIS A 156 -27.78 15.64 33.95
C HIS A 156 -27.01 14.30 33.92
N ARG A 157 -27.65 13.19 34.26
CA ARG A 157 -27.04 11.85 34.18
C ARG A 157 -26.69 11.48 32.73
N ALA A 158 -27.64 11.65 31.80
CA ALA A 158 -27.41 11.39 30.39
C ALA A 158 -26.27 12.26 29.83
N SER A 159 -26.18 13.50 30.28
CA SER A 159 -25.07 14.40 29.94
C SER A 159 -23.72 13.84 30.38
N ARG A 160 -23.59 13.35 31.62
CA ARG A 160 -22.34 12.73 32.10
C ARG A 160 -21.98 11.44 31.36
N GLU A 161 -22.98 10.65 30.98
CA GLU A 161 -22.77 9.43 30.17
C GLU A 161 -22.21 9.78 28.78
N ILE A 162 -22.75 10.81 28.12
CA ILE A 162 -22.24 11.29 26.83
C ILE A 162 -20.78 11.74 26.95
N GLU A 163 -20.41 12.46 28.02
CA GLU A 163 -19.04 12.90 28.24
C GLU A 163 -18.07 11.73 28.41
N ALA A 164 -18.47 10.71 29.18
CA ALA A 164 -17.67 9.49 29.36
C ALA A 164 -17.44 8.75 28.02
N VAL A 165 -18.48 8.65 27.18
CA VAL A 165 -18.37 8.03 25.85
C VAL A 165 -17.43 8.82 24.94
N VAL A 166 -17.53 10.15 24.93
CA VAL A 166 -16.64 11.01 24.15
C VAL A 166 -15.18 10.85 24.59
N ASP A 167 -14.91 10.84 25.89
CA ASP A 167 -13.56 10.64 26.43
C ASP A 167 -13.01 9.25 26.08
N SER A 168 -13.84 8.19 26.15
CA SER A 168 -13.45 6.85 25.70
C SER A 168 -13.09 6.83 24.21
N LEU A 169 -13.89 7.47 23.36
CA LEU A 169 -13.66 7.53 21.92
C LEU A 169 -12.38 8.31 21.57
N GLN A 170 -12.09 9.42 22.25
CA GLN A 170 -10.85 10.16 22.05
C GLN A 170 -9.61 9.35 22.45
N ASN A 171 -9.68 8.61 23.55
CA ASN A 171 -8.59 7.77 24.04
C ASN A 171 -8.30 6.59 23.09
N LEU A 172 -9.33 5.95 22.54
CA LEU A 172 -9.18 4.88 21.55
C LEU A 172 -8.46 5.36 20.29
N VAL A 173 -8.83 6.54 19.78
CA VAL A 173 -8.19 7.14 18.60
C VAL A 173 -6.70 7.46 18.83
N GLN A 174 -6.30 7.84 20.06
CA GLN A 174 -4.89 8.09 20.38
C GLN A 174 -4.05 6.80 20.41
N ILE A 175 -4.59 5.71 20.97
CA ILE A 175 -3.86 4.44 21.15
C ILE A 175 -3.58 3.80 19.78
N SER A 176 -4.59 3.72 18.92
CA SER A 176 -4.44 3.08 17.59
C SER A 176 -3.49 3.82 16.66
N ALA A 177 -3.36 5.14 16.79
CA ALA A 177 -2.39 5.92 16.03
C ALA A 177 -0.94 5.64 16.45
N THR A 178 -0.72 5.43 17.75
CA THR A 178 0.62 5.21 18.31
C THR A 178 1.15 3.84 17.92
N GLU A 179 0.28 2.83 17.90
CA GLU A 179 0.66 1.46 17.56
C GLU A 179 0.98 1.28 16.07
N TYR A 180 0.28 2.00 15.18
CA TYR A 180 0.54 2.00 13.74
C TYR A 180 1.88 2.68 13.37
N ILE A 181 2.31 3.70 14.13
CA ILE A 181 3.58 4.42 13.90
C ILE A 181 4.77 3.61 14.42
N ALA A 182 4.62 2.91 15.56
CA ALA A 182 5.73 2.22 16.22
C ALA A 182 6.11 0.89 15.56
N SER A 183 5.15 0.20 14.92
CA SER A 183 5.38 -1.18 14.49
C SER A 183 5.91 -1.32 13.07
N GLY A 184 5.71 -0.36 12.15
CA GLY A 184 6.23 -0.41 10.76
C GLY A 184 5.72 -1.57 9.88
N ASP A 185 5.31 -2.67 10.52
CA ASP A 185 4.57 -3.80 10.01
C ASP A 185 3.08 -3.53 10.15
N ALA A 186 2.35 -3.73 9.05
CA ALA A 186 0.91 -3.56 8.97
C ALA A 186 0.17 -4.60 9.83
N LYS A 187 0.19 -4.43 11.17
CA LYS A 187 -0.73 -5.14 12.05
C LYS A 187 -2.08 -4.43 11.97
N MET A 188 -3.00 -5.05 11.24
CA MET A 188 -4.39 -4.59 11.14
C MET A 188 -5.09 -4.88 12.47
N ILE A 189 -5.10 -3.89 13.37
CA ILE A 189 -5.80 -4.00 14.65
C ILE A 189 -7.28 -3.75 14.39
N ASP A 190 -8.13 -4.71 14.77
CA ASP A 190 -9.57 -4.63 14.60
C ASP A 190 -10.16 -3.70 15.68
N LEU A 191 -10.23 -2.41 15.35
CA LEU A 191 -10.72 -1.32 16.19
C LEU A 191 -12.07 -1.64 16.84
N LYS A 192 -12.94 -2.37 16.12
CA LYS A 192 -14.26 -2.75 16.60
C LYS A 192 -14.15 -3.65 17.83
N LYS A 193 -13.25 -4.64 17.77
CA LYS A 193 -13.07 -5.63 18.83
C LYS A 193 -12.51 -5.01 20.11
N GLU A 194 -11.52 -4.12 19.98
CA GLU A 194 -10.95 -3.46 21.15
C GLU A 194 -11.93 -2.45 21.79
N LEU A 195 -12.74 -1.78 20.96
CA LEU A 195 -13.81 -0.90 21.46
C LEU A 195 -14.87 -1.70 22.24
N GLU A 196 -15.28 -2.87 21.72
CA GLU A 196 -16.20 -3.79 22.38
C GLU A 196 -15.64 -4.32 23.70
N GLU A 197 -14.36 -4.70 23.75
CA GLU A 197 -13.69 -5.17 24.97
C GLU A 197 -13.60 -4.08 26.05
N ARG A 198 -13.31 -2.82 25.67
CA ARG A 198 -13.22 -1.70 26.63
C ARG A 198 -14.58 -1.23 27.12
N LEU A 199 -15.59 -1.22 26.26
CA LEU A 199 -16.96 -0.92 26.66
C LEU A 199 -17.48 -1.99 27.64
N ALA A 200 -17.19 -3.27 27.40
CA ALA A 200 -17.53 -4.34 28.33
C ALA A 200 -16.80 -4.23 29.68
N ALA A 201 -15.55 -3.76 29.70
CA ALA A 201 -14.80 -3.52 30.92
C ALA A 201 -15.31 -2.31 31.72
N THR A 202 -15.78 -1.26 31.03
CA THR A 202 -16.29 -0.03 31.65
C THR A 202 -17.74 -0.19 32.12
N PHE A 203 -18.53 -0.98 31.39
CA PHE A 203 -19.94 -1.27 31.67
C PHE A 203 -20.19 -2.79 31.65
N PRO A 204 -19.79 -3.52 32.70
CA PRO A 204 -19.99 -4.97 32.74
C PRO A 204 -21.48 -5.32 32.70
N PRO A 205 -21.89 -6.30 31.87
CA PRO A 205 -23.29 -6.72 31.76
C PRO A 205 -23.71 -7.33 33.10
N GLY A 206 -24.54 -6.61 33.87
CA GLY A 206 -25.03 -7.06 35.18
C GLY A 206 -25.18 -5.99 36.26
N LYS A 207 -24.76 -4.73 36.05
CA LYS A 207 -25.03 -3.61 36.96
C LYS A 207 -26.12 -2.64 36.49
N LEU A 208 -27.03 -3.13 35.63
CA LEU A 208 -28.31 -2.50 35.32
C LEU A 208 -29.44 -3.41 35.84
N THR A 209 -29.45 -3.67 37.14
CA THR A 209 -30.69 -4.04 37.83
C THR A 209 -31.28 -2.75 38.38
N TYR A 210 -32.46 -2.42 37.86
CA TYR A 210 -33.39 -1.40 38.31
C TYR A 210 -33.52 -1.34 39.84
#